data_AF-A0A5B2ZCV6-F1
#
_entry.id   AF-A0A5B2ZCV6-F1
#
_cell.length_a   1.000
_cell.length_b   1.000
_cell.length_c   1.000
_cell.angle_alpha   90.00
_cell.angle_beta   90.00
_cell.angle_gamma   90.00
#
_symmetry.space_group_name_H-M   'P 1'
#
loop_
_entity.id
_entity.type
_entity.pdbx_description
1 polymer ?
#
loop_
_entity_poly.entity_id
_entity_poly.type
_entity_poly.pdbx_seq_one_letter_code
_entity_poly.pdbx_strand_id
1 'polypeptide(L)'
;MIRIILSVILATSLLANFYLFVRLVDAGVMLDNTRSEVRRLHDRARISLGFVQRAWVGKGVASLSGLASALEKEGLRIDDSEQDAVEIGDLRFEVKGGVIVRVDYID
;
A
#
# COMPACT_ATOMS: atom_id res chain seq x y z
N MET A 1 -49.96 -23.94 -22.65
CA MET A 1 -48.50 -24.13 -22.81
C MET A 1 -47.75 -22.81 -23.01
N ILE A 2 -48.07 -22.00 -24.03
CA ILE A 2 -47.33 -20.74 -24.32
C ILE A 2 -47.28 -19.77 -23.13
N ARG A 3 -48.39 -19.57 -22.40
CA ARG A 3 -48.42 -18.73 -21.18
C ARG A 3 -47.48 -19.23 -20.07
N ILE A 4 -47.36 -20.55 -19.92
CA ILE A 4 -46.49 -21.17 -18.91
C ILE A 4 -45.03 -20.94 -19.31
N ILE A 5 -44.70 -21.15 -20.59
CA ILE A 5 -43.35 -20.91 -21.13
C ILE A 5 -42.94 -19.45 -20.96
N LEU A 6 -43.81 -18.49 -21.31
CA LEU A 6 -43.56 -17.06 -21.11
C LEU A 6 -43.34 -16.71 -19.64
N SER A 7 -44.13 -17.29 -18.73
CA SER A 7 -44.01 -17.05 -17.28
C SER A 7 -42.69 -17.60 -16.73
N VAL A 8 -42.26 -18.78 -17.20
CA VAL A 8 -40.99 -19.40 -16.82
C VAL A 8 -39.81 -18.55 -17.32
N ILE A 9 -39.85 -18.08 -18.57
CA ILE A 9 -38.81 -17.20 -19.14
C ILE A 9 -38.72 -15.89 -18.36
N LEU A 10 -39.86 -15.29 -18.01
CA LEU A 10 -39.89 -14.07 -17.21
C LEU A 10 -39.31 -14.30 -15.81
N ALA A 11 -39.70 -15.40 -15.15
CA ALA A 11 -39.21 -15.74 -13.82
C ALA A 11 -37.70 -16.01 -13.80
N THR A 12 -37.16 -16.75 -14.78
CA THR A 12 -35.71 -16.99 -14.88
C THR A 12 -34.93 -15.73 -15.22
N SER A 13 -35.48 -14.85 -16.06
CA SER A 13 -34.88 -13.55 -16.36
C SER A 13 -34.83 -12.64 -15.11
N LEU A 14 -35.92 -12.57 -14.34
CA LEU A 14 -35.95 -11.83 -13.09
C LEU A 14 -34.94 -12.38 -12.08
N LEU A 15 -34.84 -13.71 -11.96
CA LEU A 15 -33.89 -14.35 -11.05
C LEU A 15 -32.44 -14.06 -11.47
N ALA A 16 -32.14 -14.11 -12.76
CA ALA A 16 -30.81 -13.79 -13.29
C ALA A 16 -30.44 -12.31 -13.01
N ASN A 17 -31.37 -11.39 -13.24
CA ASN A 17 -31.17 -9.96 -12.95
C ASN A 17 -30.96 -9.72 -11.45
N PHE A 18 -31.73 -10.39 -10.59
CA PHE A 18 -31.56 -10.29 -9.14
C PHE A 18 -30.19 -10.81 -8.69
N TYR A 19 -29.74 -11.94 -9.24
CA TYR A 19 -28.42 -12.48 -8.96
C TYR A 19 -27.29 -11.52 -9.39
N LEU A 20 -27.39 -10.93 -10.58
CA LEU A 20 -26.43 -9.93 -11.05
C LEU A 20 -26.42 -8.68 -10.16
N PHE A 21 -27.59 -8.24 -9.72
CA PHE A 21 -27.71 -7.11 -8.80
C PHE A 21 -27.02 -7.39 -7.46
N VAL A 22 -27.25 -8.57 -6.86
CA VAL A 22 -26.57 -8.97 -5.61
C VAL A 22 -25.06 -9.00 -5.80
N ARG A 23 -24.57 -9.57 -6.91
CA ARG A 23 -23.13 -9.58 -7.25
C ARG A 23 -22.55 -8.18 -7.37
N LEU A 24 -23.29 -7.25 -7.97
CA LEU A 24 -22.87 -5.86 -8.13
C LEU A 24 -22.76 -5.16 -6.77
N VAL A 25 -23.73 -5.38 -5.87
CA VAL A 25 -23.69 -4.83 -4.51
C VAL A 25 -22.51 -5.41 -3.72
N ASP A 26 -22.29 -6.72 -3.79
CA ASP A 26 -21.19 -7.40 -3.10
C ASP A 26 -19.82 -6.89 -3.56
N ALA A 27 -19.64 -6.74 -4.88
CA ALA A 27 -18.42 -6.14 -5.45
C ALA A 27 -18.23 -4.68 -4.99
N GLY A 28 -19.32 -3.91 -4.89
CA GLY A 28 -19.28 -2.54 -4.37
C GLY A 28 -18.84 -2.47 -2.91
N VAL A 29 -19.36 -3.36 -2.06
CA VAL A 29 -18.98 -3.44 -0.64
C VAL A 29 -17.53 -3.86 -0.47
N MET A 30 -17.07 -4.86 -1.23
CA MET A 30 -15.66 -5.26 -1.21
C MET A 30 -14.73 -4.11 -1.63
N LEU A 31 -15.10 -3.37 -2.68
CA LEU A 31 -14.31 -2.24 -3.14
C LEU A 31 -14.20 -1.14 -2.07
N ASP A 32 -15.30 -0.85 -1.37
CA ASP A 32 -15.31 0.16 -0.31
C ASP A 32 -14.49 -0.29 0.91
N ASN A 33 -14.60 -1.56 1.29
CA ASN A 33 -13.77 -2.15 2.35
C ASN A 33 -12.27 -2.09 2.00
N THR A 34 -11.89 -2.48 0.78
CA THR A 34 -10.50 -2.39 0.32
C THR A 34 -10.02 -0.93 0.32
N ARG A 35 -10.85 0.01 -0.14
CA ARG A 35 -10.50 1.44 -0.15
C ARG A 35 -10.30 1.99 1.25
N SER A 36 -11.15 1.59 2.19
CA SER A 36 -11.04 1.95 3.61
C SER A 36 -9.74 1.40 4.21
N GLU A 37 -9.42 0.14 3.92
CA GLU A 37 -8.20 -0.50 4.42
C GLU A 37 -6.93 0.13 3.85
N VAL A 38 -6.90 0.43 2.55
CA VAL A 38 -5.78 1.14 1.91
C VAL A 38 -5.60 2.53 2.52
N ARG A 39 -6.68 3.27 2.77
CA ARG A 39 -6.60 4.58 3.46
C ARG A 39 -6.03 4.44 4.87
N ARG A 40 -6.50 3.45 5.62
CA ARG A 40 -6.01 3.17 6.98
C ARG A 40 -4.52 2.83 6.99
N LEU A 41 -4.06 2.02 6.04
CA LEU A 41 -2.66 1.69 5.86
C LEU A 41 -1.84 2.93 5.47
N HIS A 42 -2.33 3.74 4.54
CA HIS A 42 -1.69 4.99 4.13
C HIS A 42 -1.55 5.99 5.28
N ASP A 43 -2.60 6.18 6.09
CA ASP A 43 -2.56 7.07 7.25
C ASP A 43 -1.56 6.57 8.31
N ARG A 44 -1.53 5.25 8.56
CA ARG A 44 -0.53 4.65 9.44
C ARG A 44 0.89 4.81 8.90
N ALA A 45 1.10 4.57 7.60
CA ALA A 45 2.39 4.74 6.94
C ALA A 45 2.87 6.20 7.01
N ARG A 46 1.97 7.17 6.81
CA ARG A 46 2.28 8.59 6.95
C ARG A 46 2.71 8.94 8.39
N ILE A 47 1.99 8.42 9.39
CA ILE A 47 2.34 8.64 10.80
C ILE A 47 3.70 8.00 11.13
N SER A 48 3.95 6.76 10.69
CA SER A 48 5.24 6.09 10.89
C SER A 48 6.38 6.82 10.19
N LEU A 49 6.18 7.30 8.96
CA LEU A 49 7.17 8.12 8.26
C LEU A 49 7.51 9.38 9.08
N GLY A 50 6.52 10.05 9.65
CA GLY A 50 6.75 11.22 10.50
C GLY A 50 7.54 10.91 11.78
N PHE A 51 7.46 9.69 12.32
CA PHE A 51 8.33 9.25 13.41
C PHE A 51 9.74 8.93 12.92
N VAL A 52 9.87 8.24 11.80
CA VAL A 52 11.16 7.89 11.19
C VAL A 52 11.92 9.16 10.80
N GLN A 53 11.28 10.11 10.11
CA GLN A 53 11.88 11.40 9.77
C GLN A 53 12.39 12.12 11.02
N ARG A 54 11.60 12.22 12.09
CA ARG A 54 12.05 12.85 13.34
C ARG A 54 13.19 12.10 14.03
N ALA A 55 13.23 10.77 13.91
CA ALA A 55 14.26 9.95 14.54
C ALA A 55 15.59 9.93 13.77
N TRP A 56 15.56 10.21 12.46
CA TRP A 56 16.70 10.03 11.55
C TRP A 56 17.22 11.32 10.94
N VAL A 57 16.36 12.31 10.65
CA VAL A 57 16.82 13.61 10.14
C VAL A 57 17.77 14.26 11.15
N GLY A 58 18.92 14.72 10.69
CA GLY A 58 19.99 15.27 11.51
C GLY A 58 20.99 14.24 12.05
N LYS A 59 20.76 12.93 11.84
CA LYS A 59 21.77 11.91 12.15
C LYS A 59 22.78 11.74 11.03
N GLY A 60 23.99 11.35 11.40
CA GLY A 60 25.06 11.05 10.45
C GLY A 60 24.82 9.74 9.71
N VAL A 61 25.27 9.65 8.46
CA VAL A 61 25.15 8.44 7.61
C VAL A 61 25.78 7.20 8.21
N ALA A 62 26.81 7.35 9.06
CA ALA A 62 27.40 6.24 9.80
C ALA A 62 26.39 5.51 10.70
N SER A 63 25.26 6.12 11.04
CA SER A 63 24.18 5.45 11.77
C SER A 63 23.27 4.60 10.88
N LEU A 64 23.24 4.86 9.57
CA LEU A 64 22.52 4.05 8.59
C LEU A 64 23.23 2.73 8.34
N SER A 65 24.57 2.67 8.38
CA SER A 65 25.30 1.42 8.16
C SER A 65 24.98 0.36 9.22
N GLY A 66 24.80 0.76 10.48
CA GLY A 66 24.34 -0.14 11.54
C GLY A 66 22.92 -0.65 11.34
N LEU A 67 22.04 0.20 10.80
CA LEU A 67 20.66 -0.18 10.46
C LEU A 67 20.63 -1.11 9.23
N ALA A 68 21.39 -0.76 8.20
CA ALA A 68 21.61 -1.53 6.99
C ALA A 68 22.09 -2.95 7.29
N SER A 69 23.15 -3.12 8.10
CA SER A 69 23.63 -4.45 8.49
C SER A 69 22.65 -5.25 9.34
N ALA A 70 21.73 -4.61 10.05
CA ALA A 70 20.67 -5.30 10.78
C ALA A 70 19.55 -5.77 9.83
N LEU A 71 19.18 -4.93 8.86
CA LEU A 71 18.09 -5.20 7.91
C LEU A 71 18.49 -6.08 6.73
N GLU A 72 19.76 -6.08 6.34
CA GLU A 72 20.31 -7.02 5.36
C GLU A 72 20.16 -8.48 5.84
N LYS A 73 20.25 -8.71 7.17
CA LYS A 73 19.95 -10.02 7.78
C LYS A 73 18.47 -10.40 7.70
N GLU A 74 17.58 -9.42 7.51
CA GLU A 74 16.15 -9.61 7.28
C GLU A 74 15.81 -9.65 5.78
N GLY A 75 16.80 -9.58 4.89
CA GLY A 75 16.64 -9.72 3.43
C GLY A 75 16.28 -8.42 2.70
N LEU A 76 16.44 -7.26 3.35
CA LEU A 76 16.20 -5.96 2.72
C LEU A 76 17.42 -5.52 1.90
N ARG A 77 17.16 -5.13 0.66
CA ARG A 77 18.18 -4.69 -0.30
C ARG A 77 18.55 -3.23 -0.02
N ILE A 78 19.85 -2.98 0.01
CA ILE A 78 20.42 -1.63 0.11
C ILE A 78 21.00 -1.31 -1.26
N ASP A 79 20.41 -0.35 -1.96
CA ASP A 79 20.98 0.20 -3.18
C ASP A 79 21.56 1.59 -2.83
N ASP A 80 22.88 1.75 -3.01
CA ASP A 80 23.55 3.06 -2.99
C ASP A 80 23.21 3.78 -4.32
N SER A 81 21.97 4.22 -4.42
CA SER A 81 21.45 4.94 -5.57
C SER A 81 21.78 6.43 -5.44
N GLU A 82 22.92 6.80 -6.03
CA GLU A 82 23.51 8.14 -6.11
C GLU A 82 24.22 8.64 -4.84
N GLN A 83 25.27 9.45 -5.02
CA GLN A 83 26.22 9.90 -3.98
C GLN A 83 25.58 10.65 -2.78
N ASP A 84 24.28 10.98 -2.87
CA ASP A 84 23.52 11.75 -1.90
C ASP A 84 22.20 11.04 -1.46
N ALA A 85 22.01 9.75 -1.75
CA ALA A 85 20.85 9.01 -1.26
C ALA A 85 21.16 7.54 -0.94
N VAL A 86 20.57 7.04 0.15
CA VAL A 86 20.67 5.63 0.58
C VAL A 86 19.27 5.04 0.62
N GLU A 87 19.06 3.92 -0.06
CA GLU A 87 17.77 3.21 -0.06
C GLU A 87 17.85 2.00 0.86
N ILE A 88 16.88 1.83 1.75
CA ILE A 88 16.78 0.69 2.67
C ILE A 88 15.33 0.19 2.64
N GLY A 89 15.11 -0.92 1.92
CA GLY A 89 13.75 -1.39 1.67
C GLY A 89 12.92 -0.36 0.91
N ASP A 90 11.75 -0.03 1.45
CA ASP A 90 10.84 0.96 0.86
C ASP A 90 11.17 2.41 1.28
N LEU A 91 12.27 2.64 2.01
CA LEU A 91 12.64 3.97 2.51
C LEU A 91 13.87 4.51 1.77
N ARG A 92 13.78 5.76 1.31
CA ARG A 92 14.88 6.52 0.72
C ARG A 92 15.35 7.60 1.68
N PHE A 93 16.62 7.55 2.06
CA PHE A 93 17.27 8.53 2.93
C PHE A 93 18.09 9.49 2.07
N GLU A 94 17.70 10.76 1.99
CA GLU A 94 18.47 11.81 1.33
C GLU A 94 19.56 12.31 2.28
N VAL A 95 20.80 12.25 1.82
CA VAL A 95 22.00 12.60 2.56
C VAL A 95 22.65 13.82 1.92
N LYS A 96 23.02 14.83 2.73
CA LYS A 96 23.90 15.91 2.28
C LYS A 96 24.99 16.17 3.30
N GLY A 97 26.23 16.22 2.86
CA GLY A 97 27.37 16.47 3.75
C GLY A 97 27.51 15.44 4.88
N GLY A 98 27.10 14.19 4.63
CA GLY A 98 27.16 13.09 5.61
C GLY A 98 26.05 13.10 6.65
N VAL A 99 25.03 13.95 6.52
CA VAL A 99 23.87 14.03 7.41
C VAL A 99 22.58 13.76 6.64
N ILE A 100 21.65 13.04 7.27
CA ILE A 100 20.33 12.76 6.70
C ILE A 100 19.49 14.03 6.76
N VAL A 101 19.03 14.51 5.60
CA VAL A 101 18.24 15.73 5.46
C VAL A 101 16.76 15.40 5.29
N ARG A 102 16.46 14.25 4.67
CA ARG A 102 15.08 13.82 4.40
C ARG A 102 14.98 12.30 4.35
N VAL A 103 13.80 11.78 4.68
CA VAL A 103 13.45 10.36 4.51
C VAL A 103 12.10 10.30 3.82
N ASP A 104 12.02 9.59 2.70
CA ASP A 104 10.82 9.44 1.89
C ASP A 104 10.51 7.95 1.66
N TYR A 105 9.27 7.63 1.29
CA TYR A 105 8.92 6.29 0.80
C TYR A 105 9.21 6.19 -0.70
N ILE A 106 9.69 5.02 -1.11
CA ILE A 106 9.83 4.62 -2.51
C ILE A 106 8.50 3.97 -2.93
N ASP A 107 7.91 4.47 -4.00
CA ASP A 107 6.61 4.04 -4.55
C ASP A 107 6.78 2.89 -5.55
#